data_AF-A0A817GY51-F1
#
_entry.id   AF-A0A817GY51-F1
#
_cell.length_a   1.000
_cell.length_b   1.000
_cell.length_c   1.000
_cell.angle_alpha   90.00
_cell.angle_beta   90.00
_cell.angle_gamma   90.00
#
_symmetry.space_group_name_H-M   'P 1'
#
loop_
_entity.id
_entity.type
_entity.pdbx_description
1 polymer ?
#
loop_
_entity_poly.entity_id
_entity_poly.type
_entity_poly.pdbx_seq_one_letter_code
_entity_poly.pdbx_strand_id
1 'polypeptide(L)'
;MTNSEELTVTTTTSTTIIDTNISISNTNTKSLLDDSNWKDKLKLPPKDNRPKTTDVTATKGHNFEDYCLKRELLMGIYEKGWEKPSPVQEQSIPIALTGRDVLARAKNGTGKTGAYTIPIVERIDPNKNAIQAIILVPTRELALQTSAICMELSKHIQLRVMVTTGGTSLREDISRLQDVVHIVIATPGRLLDLVNKNLAKVDSCRVM
;
A
#
# COMPACT_ATOMS: atom_id res chain seq x y z
N MET A 1 -31.23 20.96 17.02
CA MET A 1 -30.20 21.96 17.33
C MET A 1 -28.99 21.24 17.90
N THR A 2 -27.95 21.05 17.08
CA THR A 2 -26.53 20.95 17.50
C THR A 2 -25.65 20.90 16.24
N ASN A 3 -25.11 22.08 15.95
CA ASN A 3 -23.93 22.51 15.20
C ASN A 3 -23.11 21.49 14.39
N SER A 4 -23.11 21.70 13.07
CA SER A 4 -22.04 21.37 12.14
C SER A 4 -20.98 22.48 12.16
N GLU A 5 -19.79 22.19 12.67
CA GLU A 5 -18.64 23.09 12.58
C GLU A 5 -17.99 22.97 11.19
N GLU A 6 -18.15 24.01 10.39
CA GLU A 6 -17.56 24.19 9.07
C GLU A 6 -16.23 24.94 9.24
N LEU A 7 -15.10 24.26 8.99
CA LEU A 7 -13.78 24.91 8.99
C LEU A 7 -13.64 25.79 7.74
N THR A 8 -13.65 27.10 7.96
CA THR A 8 -13.38 28.15 6.96
C THR A 8 -11.87 28.42 6.91
N VAL A 9 -11.25 28.29 5.73
CA VAL A 9 -9.89 28.78 5.46
C VAL A 9 -10.00 29.87 4.40
N THR A 10 -9.80 31.12 4.82
CA THR A 10 -9.76 32.31 3.96
C THR A 10 -8.29 32.63 3.65
N THR A 11 -7.92 32.79 2.39
CA THR A 11 -6.72 33.57 2.04
C THR A 11 -6.90 34.27 0.70
N THR A 12 -6.55 35.55 0.73
CA THR A 12 -6.90 36.64 -0.18
C THR A 12 -6.14 36.58 -1.50
N THR A 13 -6.84 36.80 -2.60
CA THR A 13 -6.30 37.00 -3.95
C THR A 13 -5.65 38.38 -4.07
N SER A 14 -4.47 38.48 -4.68
CA SER A 14 -3.98 39.71 -5.31
C SER A 14 -3.21 39.36 -6.58
N THR A 15 -3.80 39.76 -7.68
CA THR A 15 -3.32 39.64 -9.06
C THR A 15 -2.18 40.62 -9.29
N THR A 16 -1.08 40.18 -9.90
CA THR A 16 -0.19 41.07 -10.67
C THR A 16 0.34 40.28 -11.86
N ILE A 17 -0.08 40.72 -13.05
CA ILE A 17 0.36 40.24 -14.35
C ILE A 17 1.72 40.87 -14.64
N ILE A 18 2.71 40.06 -14.97
CA ILE A 18 3.96 40.51 -15.59
C ILE A 18 4.24 39.60 -16.78
N ASP A 19 4.00 40.17 -17.97
CA ASP A 19 4.37 39.61 -19.26
C ASP A 19 5.89 39.64 -19.43
N THR A 20 6.53 38.48 -19.50
CA THR A 20 7.85 38.35 -20.10
C THR A 20 7.90 37.12 -21.00
N ASN A 21 7.91 37.38 -22.30
CA ASN A 21 8.18 36.42 -23.36
C ASN A 21 9.57 35.81 -23.16
N ILE A 22 9.62 34.55 -22.70
CA ILE A 22 10.82 33.71 -22.77
C ILE A 22 10.54 32.61 -23.80
N SER A 23 11.20 32.72 -24.93
CA SER A 23 11.30 31.68 -25.96
C SER A 23 12.03 30.46 -25.39
N ILE A 24 11.28 29.44 -24.97
CA ILE A 24 11.83 28.15 -24.52
C ILE A 24 11.97 27.24 -25.75
N SER A 25 13.22 26.92 -26.07
CA SER A 25 13.65 25.91 -27.03
C SER A 25 13.03 24.54 -26.75
N ASN A 26 12.39 23.98 -27.78
CA ASN A 26 11.84 22.63 -27.84
C ASN A 26 12.93 21.55 -27.67
N THR A 27 13.20 21.09 -26.44
CA THR A 27 13.92 19.83 -26.20
C THR A 27 13.49 19.02 -24.97
N ASN A 28 12.52 19.46 -24.15
CA ASN A 28 12.17 18.77 -22.89
C ASN A 28 10.73 18.27 -22.75
N THR A 29 9.98 18.13 -23.84
CA THR A 29 8.60 17.60 -23.82
C THR A 29 8.49 16.09 -24.01
N LYS A 30 9.59 15.37 -24.25
CA LYS A 30 9.54 13.93 -24.58
C LYS A 30 9.48 12.98 -23.38
N SER A 31 9.83 13.43 -22.16
CA SER A 31 9.88 12.56 -20.97
C SER A 31 8.62 12.58 -20.09
N LEU A 32 7.72 13.55 -20.27
CA LEU A 32 6.47 13.65 -19.49
C LEU A 32 5.27 13.00 -20.19
N LEU A 33 5.37 12.74 -21.51
CA LEU A 33 4.29 12.16 -22.31
C LEU A 33 4.27 10.62 -22.29
N ASP A 34 5.38 9.97 -21.90
CA ASP A 34 5.46 8.50 -21.81
C ASP A 34 4.79 7.95 -20.53
N ASP A 35 4.49 8.83 -19.57
CA ASP A 35 3.90 8.48 -18.27
C ASP A 35 2.38 8.28 -18.30
N SER A 36 1.69 8.58 -19.40
CA SER A 36 0.23 8.36 -19.51
C SER A 36 -0.15 7.01 -20.13
N ASN A 37 0.81 6.31 -20.77
CA ASN A 37 0.54 5.14 -21.61
C ASN A 37 0.85 3.79 -20.92
N TRP A 38 1.37 3.80 -19.68
CA TRP A 38 1.65 2.55 -18.96
C TRP A 38 0.36 1.81 -18.55
N LYS A 39 -0.74 2.54 -18.33
CA LYS A 39 -2.06 1.96 -18.01
C LYS A 39 -2.62 1.12 -19.15
N ASP A 40 -2.36 1.49 -20.40
CA ASP A 40 -2.83 0.77 -21.60
C ASP A 40 -2.18 -0.61 -21.74
N LYS A 41 -1.03 -0.82 -21.07
CA LYS A 41 -0.32 -2.12 -21.04
C LYS A 41 -0.81 -3.04 -19.92
N LEU A 42 -1.68 -2.56 -19.02
CA LEU A 42 -2.16 -3.34 -17.88
C LEU A 42 -3.28 -4.30 -18.26
N LYS A 43 -3.28 -5.47 -17.63
CA LYS A 43 -4.39 -6.42 -17.70
C LYS A 43 -5.39 -6.08 -16.59
N LEU A 44 -6.27 -5.12 -16.87
CA LEU A 44 -7.28 -4.68 -15.92
C LEU A 44 -8.42 -5.71 -15.82
N PRO A 45 -8.91 -6.02 -14.60
CA PRO A 45 -10.09 -6.86 -14.43
C PRO A 45 -11.36 -6.12 -14.88
N PRO A 46 -12.47 -6.86 -15.17
CA PRO A 46 -13.75 -6.24 -15.48
C PRO A 46 -14.23 -5.31 -14.36
N LYS A 47 -14.86 -4.20 -14.72
CA LYS A 47 -15.40 -3.24 -13.76
C LYS A 47 -16.46 -3.89 -12.87
N ASP A 48 -16.29 -3.73 -11.55
CA ASP A 48 -17.25 -4.18 -10.57
C ASP A 48 -18.37 -3.14 -10.40
N ASN A 49 -19.50 -3.39 -11.07
CA ASN A 49 -20.68 -2.53 -11.06
C ASN A 49 -21.66 -2.85 -9.93
N ARG A 50 -21.29 -3.69 -8.95
CA ARG A 50 -22.17 -4.00 -7.82
C ARG A 50 -22.40 -2.76 -6.95
N PRO A 51 -23.61 -2.57 -6.40
CA PRO A 51 -23.91 -1.44 -5.52
C PRO A 51 -23.05 -1.49 -4.25
N LYS A 52 -22.42 -0.36 -3.91
CA LYS A 52 -21.52 -0.20 -2.76
C LYS A 52 -22.18 0.68 -1.71
N THR A 53 -21.90 0.41 -0.43
CA THR A 53 -22.39 1.23 0.69
C THR A 53 -21.61 2.53 0.83
N THR A 54 -22.17 3.51 1.54
CA THR A 54 -21.54 4.82 1.78
C THR A 54 -20.18 4.73 2.46
N ASP A 55 -19.98 3.74 3.35
CA ASP A 55 -18.69 3.48 4.01
C ASP A 55 -17.56 3.08 3.03
N VAL A 56 -17.91 2.79 1.76
CA VAL A 56 -16.99 2.43 0.68
C VAL A 56 -16.88 3.54 -0.37
N THR A 57 -17.90 4.39 -0.52
CA THR A 57 -17.98 5.39 -1.61
C THR A 57 -17.85 6.84 -1.18
N ALA A 58 -18.01 7.16 0.12
CA ALA A 58 -17.88 8.52 0.68
C ALA A 58 -16.41 8.97 0.72
N THR A 59 -15.82 9.10 -0.46
CA THR A 59 -14.43 9.46 -0.71
C THR A 59 -14.32 10.96 -0.98
N LYS A 60 -13.17 11.55 -0.66
CA LYS A 60 -12.83 12.94 -1.00
C LYS A 60 -12.42 13.09 -2.47
N GLY A 61 -12.32 11.98 -3.20
CA GLY A 61 -12.08 11.96 -4.64
C GLY A 61 -10.60 11.82 -5.01
N HIS A 62 -9.75 11.36 -4.08
CA HIS A 62 -8.34 11.13 -4.35
C HIS A 62 -8.15 9.89 -5.23
N ASN A 63 -7.06 9.86 -5.98
CA ASN A 63 -6.60 8.69 -6.71
C ASN A 63 -5.32 8.13 -6.07
N PHE A 64 -4.93 6.91 -6.43
CA PHE A 64 -3.71 6.30 -5.87
C PHE A 64 -2.43 7.01 -6.32
N GLU A 65 -2.46 7.65 -7.49
CA GLU A 65 -1.34 8.44 -8.02
C GLU A 65 -1.04 9.68 -7.18
N ASP A 66 -2.03 10.20 -6.47
CA ASP A 66 -1.88 11.38 -5.60
C ASP A 66 -0.93 11.08 -4.41
N TYR A 67 -0.68 9.80 -4.11
CA TYR A 67 0.15 9.37 -2.99
C TYR A 67 1.64 9.20 -3.35
N CYS A 68 2.06 9.55 -4.56
CA CYS A 68 3.47 9.45 -5.01
C CYS A 68 4.08 8.04 -4.82
N LEU A 69 3.28 6.99 -5.05
CA LEU A 69 3.72 5.59 -4.96
C LEU A 69 4.64 5.22 -6.12
N LYS A 70 5.48 4.20 -5.93
CA LYS A 70 6.27 3.58 -7.01
C LYS A 70 5.37 3.11 -8.15
N ARG A 71 5.86 3.24 -9.38
CA ARG A 71 5.12 2.88 -10.59
C ARG A 71 4.71 1.40 -10.57
N GLU A 72 5.61 0.54 -10.16
CA GLU A 72 5.43 -0.90 -10.05
C GLU A 72 4.31 -1.26 -9.06
N LEU A 73 4.19 -0.50 -7.97
CA LEU A 73 3.11 -0.68 -7.00
C LEU A 73 1.77 -0.20 -7.57
N LEU A 74 1.74 0.95 -8.24
CA LEU A 74 0.54 1.44 -8.92
C LEU A 74 0.03 0.43 -9.96
N MET A 75 0.93 -0.19 -10.73
CA MET A 75 0.59 -1.28 -11.65
C MET A 75 -0.10 -2.45 -10.94
N GLY A 76 0.44 -2.90 -9.80
CA GLY A 76 -0.19 -3.97 -9.00
C GLY A 76 -1.57 -3.58 -8.45
N ILE A 77 -1.73 -2.33 -7.98
CA ILE A 77 -3.00 -1.80 -7.49
C ILE A 77 -4.08 -1.83 -8.58
N TYR A 78 -3.77 -1.34 -9.78
CA TYR A 78 -4.73 -1.30 -10.89
C TYR A 78 -5.04 -2.69 -11.46
N GLU A 79 -4.04 -3.56 -11.61
CA GLU A 79 -4.28 -4.95 -12.05
C GLU A 79 -5.10 -5.77 -11.05
N LYS A 80 -5.04 -5.43 -9.76
CA LYS A 80 -5.94 -5.98 -8.75
C LYS A 80 -7.40 -5.50 -8.92
N GLY A 81 -7.62 -4.42 -9.67
CA GLY A 81 -8.93 -3.81 -9.89
C GLY A 81 -9.28 -2.72 -8.87
N TRP A 82 -8.29 -2.19 -8.15
CA TRP A 82 -8.50 -1.06 -7.25
C TRP A 82 -8.35 0.25 -8.02
N GLU A 83 -9.47 0.75 -8.53
CA GLU A 83 -9.50 1.99 -9.32
C GLU A 83 -9.30 3.24 -8.45
N LYS A 84 -9.92 3.25 -7.26
CA LYS A 84 -9.90 4.38 -6.32
C LYS A 84 -9.70 3.90 -4.88
N PRO A 85 -9.00 4.70 -4.05
CA PRO A 85 -8.87 4.44 -2.63
C PRO A 85 -10.24 4.52 -1.92
N SER A 86 -10.48 3.63 -0.96
CA SER A 86 -11.64 3.73 -0.08
C SER A 86 -11.46 4.85 0.97
N PRO A 87 -12.52 5.30 1.67
CA PRO A 87 -12.40 6.41 2.63
C PRO A 87 -11.37 6.17 3.73
N VAL A 88 -11.27 4.92 4.23
CA VAL A 88 -10.24 4.56 5.22
C VAL A 88 -8.83 4.59 4.60
N GLN A 89 -8.68 4.22 3.33
CA GLN A 89 -7.40 4.27 2.61
C GLN A 89 -6.96 5.71 2.35
N GLU A 90 -7.87 6.58 1.89
CA GLU A 90 -7.59 8.00 1.66
C GLU A 90 -7.05 8.70 2.91
N GLN A 91 -7.57 8.35 4.09
CA GLN A 91 -7.18 8.96 5.34
C GLN A 91 -5.88 8.36 5.91
N SER A 92 -5.66 7.05 5.74
CA SER A 92 -4.57 6.34 6.41
C SER A 92 -3.30 6.20 5.60
N ILE A 93 -3.39 5.99 4.28
CA ILE A 93 -2.23 5.73 3.42
C ILE A 93 -1.23 6.91 3.46
N PRO A 94 -1.65 8.18 3.25
CA PRO A 94 -0.70 9.29 3.29
C PRO A 94 0.02 9.41 4.64
N ILE A 95 -0.69 9.15 5.75
CA ILE A 95 -0.12 9.23 7.09
C ILE A 95 0.88 8.08 7.31
N ALA A 96 0.53 6.84 6.94
CA ALA A 96 1.42 5.69 7.04
C ALA A 96 2.68 5.83 6.17
N LEU A 97 2.57 6.47 4.99
CA LEU A 97 3.71 6.81 4.13
C LEU A 97 4.67 7.83 4.75
N THR A 98 4.26 8.59 5.78
CA THR A 98 5.18 9.43 6.56
C THR A 98 5.96 8.66 7.63
N GLY A 99 5.63 7.39 7.88
CA GLY A 99 6.27 6.56 8.91
C GLY A 99 5.71 6.81 10.31
N ARG A 100 4.51 7.40 10.40
CA ARG A 100 3.79 7.59 11.66
C ARG A 100 2.87 6.39 11.93
N ASP A 101 2.65 6.12 13.21
CA ASP A 101 1.71 5.10 13.65
C ASP A 101 0.26 5.51 13.34
N VAL A 102 -0.53 4.55 12.86
CA VAL A 102 -1.91 4.77 12.43
C VAL A 102 -2.85 3.77 13.08
N LEU A 103 -3.87 4.26 13.80
CA LEU A 103 -5.00 3.47 14.27
C LEU A 103 -6.21 3.72 13.37
N ALA A 104 -6.46 2.81 12.42
CA ALA A 104 -7.61 2.90 11.52
C ALA A 104 -8.79 2.05 12.03
N ARG A 105 -9.95 2.67 12.24
CA ARG A 105 -11.21 1.97 12.57
C ARG A 105 -12.17 2.06 11.39
N ALA A 106 -12.56 0.91 10.84
CA ALA A 106 -13.57 0.83 9.80
C ALA A 106 -14.30 -0.51 9.83
N LYS A 107 -15.47 -0.59 9.19
CA LYS A 107 -16.27 -1.82 9.08
C LYS A 107 -15.56 -2.87 8.22
N ASN A 108 -16.00 -4.13 8.27
CA ASN A 108 -15.45 -5.17 7.40
C ASN A 108 -15.81 -4.88 5.92
N GLY A 109 -14.95 -5.29 4.99
CA GLY A 109 -15.15 -5.03 3.56
C GLY A 109 -14.87 -3.60 3.09
N THR A 110 -14.37 -2.71 3.95
CA THR A 110 -14.10 -1.29 3.62
C THR A 110 -12.69 -1.02 3.06
N GLY A 111 -11.91 -2.07 2.75
CA GLY A 111 -10.56 -1.91 2.19
C GLY A 111 -9.43 -1.74 3.22
N LYS A 112 -9.68 -2.06 4.51
CA LYS A 112 -8.66 -2.01 5.58
C LYS A 112 -7.36 -2.75 5.25
N THR A 113 -7.43 -3.88 4.55
CA THR A 113 -6.21 -4.61 4.16
C THR A 113 -5.31 -3.76 3.25
N GLY A 114 -5.87 -3.17 2.19
CA GLY A 114 -5.13 -2.25 1.33
C GLY A 114 -4.57 -1.04 2.08
N ALA A 115 -5.28 -0.56 3.10
CA ALA A 115 -4.87 0.60 3.89
C ALA A 115 -3.52 0.41 4.59
N TYR A 116 -3.19 -0.80 5.04
CA TYR A 116 -1.88 -1.09 5.63
C TYR A 116 -0.92 -1.80 4.64
N THR A 117 -1.40 -2.64 3.71
CA THR A 117 -0.48 -3.36 2.80
C THR A 117 0.17 -2.43 1.78
N ILE A 118 -0.54 -1.42 1.28
CA ILE A 118 0.02 -0.46 0.30
C ILE A 118 1.24 0.28 0.88
N PRO A 119 1.14 0.97 2.03
CA PRO A 119 2.29 1.67 2.59
C PRO A 119 3.42 0.71 3.03
N ILE A 120 3.10 -0.52 3.45
CA ILE A 120 4.12 -1.53 3.76
C ILE A 120 4.92 -1.90 2.50
N VAL A 121 4.25 -2.27 1.42
CA VAL A 121 4.91 -2.69 0.17
C VAL A 121 5.73 -1.54 -0.44
N GLU A 122 5.20 -0.32 -0.39
CA GLU A 122 5.89 0.88 -0.88
C GLU A 122 7.24 1.10 -0.18
N ARG A 123 7.30 0.95 1.14
CA ARG A 123 8.48 1.29 1.94
C ARG A 123 9.60 0.25 1.89
N ILE A 124 9.35 -0.93 1.36
CA ILE A 124 10.33 -2.01 1.32
C ILE A 124 11.36 -1.73 0.22
N ASP A 125 12.62 -1.99 0.55
CA ASP A 125 13.72 -2.02 -0.41
C ASP A 125 13.96 -3.48 -0.86
N PRO A 126 13.63 -3.83 -2.13
CA PRO A 126 13.82 -5.19 -2.65
C PRO A 126 15.28 -5.64 -2.71
N ASN A 127 16.25 -4.72 -2.64
CA ASN A 127 17.67 -5.05 -2.72
C ASN A 127 18.26 -5.45 -1.36
N LYS A 128 17.54 -5.18 -0.27
CA LYS A 128 17.99 -5.50 1.09
C LYS A 128 17.46 -6.87 1.52
N ASN A 129 18.37 -7.84 1.56
CA ASN A 129 18.12 -9.23 1.96
C ASN A 129 17.86 -9.37 3.48
N ALA A 130 16.76 -8.81 3.97
CA ALA A 130 16.33 -8.89 5.36
C ALA A 130 14.80 -8.77 5.48
N ILE A 131 14.26 -9.29 6.58
CA ILE A 131 12.86 -9.05 6.95
C ILE A 131 12.74 -7.57 7.34
N GLN A 132 11.96 -6.83 6.55
CA GLN A 132 11.77 -5.38 6.68
C GLN A 132 10.39 -5.02 7.20
N ALA A 133 9.41 -5.90 7.02
CA ALA A 133 8.06 -5.71 7.55
C ALA A 133 7.47 -7.00 8.09
N ILE A 134 6.61 -6.84 9.10
CA ILE A 134 5.86 -7.93 9.73
C ILE A 134 4.38 -7.53 9.71
N ILE A 135 3.50 -8.43 9.30
CA ILE A 135 2.06 -8.24 9.40
C ILE A 135 1.49 -9.30 10.33
N LEU A 136 0.99 -8.86 11.48
CA LEU A 136 0.37 -9.73 12.46
C LEU A 136 -1.12 -9.89 12.18
N VAL A 137 -1.56 -11.14 12.10
CA VAL A 137 -2.97 -11.48 11.85
C VAL A 137 -3.46 -12.54 12.86
N PRO A 138 -4.73 -12.49 13.28
CA PRO A 138 -5.25 -13.39 14.32
C PRO A 138 -5.43 -14.84 13.86
N THR A 139 -5.66 -15.10 12.57
CA THR A 139 -5.99 -16.43 12.06
C THR A 139 -5.16 -16.82 10.84
N ARG A 140 -5.13 -18.13 10.55
CA ARG A 140 -4.36 -18.69 9.43
C ARG A 140 -4.93 -18.26 8.09
N GLU A 141 -6.25 -18.25 8.00
CA GLU A 141 -7.02 -17.90 6.82
C GLU A 141 -6.76 -16.44 6.44
N LEU A 142 -6.75 -15.55 7.43
CA LEU A 142 -6.47 -14.15 7.21
C LEU A 142 -5.01 -13.92 6.80
N ALA A 143 -4.07 -14.75 7.26
CA ALA A 143 -2.68 -14.70 6.81
C ALA A 143 -2.55 -15.01 5.31
N LEU A 144 -3.22 -16.07 4.85
CA LEU A 144 -3.23 -16.46 3.45
C LEU A 144 -3.94 -15.43 2.56
N GLN A 145 -5.05 -14.86 3.02
CA GLN A 145 -5.74 -13.79 2.30
C GLN A 145 -4.87 -12.53 2.17
N THR A 146 -4.21 -12.15 3.26
CA THR A 146 -3.34 -10.96 3.28
C THR A 146 -2.10 -11.18 2.41
N SER A 147 -1.54 -12.39 2.39
CA SER A 147 -0.40 -12.70 1.53
C SER A 147 -0.74 -12.67 0.05
N ALA A 148 -1.91 -13.19 -0.34
CA ALA A 148 -2.40 -13.08 -1.71
C ALA A 148 -2.49 -11.62 -2.15
N ILE A 149 -3.03 -10.75 -1.30
CA ILE A 149 -3.08 -9.30 -1.58
C ILE A 149 -1.68 -8.70 -1.70
N CYS A 150 -0.76 -9.03 -0.79
CA CYS A 150 0.61 -8.52 -0.87
C CYS A 150 1.31 -8.95 -2.16
N MET A 151 1.17 -10.22 -2.57
CA MET A 151 1.75 -10.75 -3.81
C MET A 151 1.17 -10.09 -5.06
N GLU A 152 -0.15 -9.84 -5.09
CA GLU A 152 -0.80 -9.13 -6.21
C GLU A 152 -0.33 -7.67 -6.30
N LEU A 153 -0.24 -6.97 -5.16
CA LEU A 153 0.25 -5.60 -5.11
C LEU A 153 1.73 -5.49 -5.49
N SER A 154 2.54 -6.47 -5.09
CA SER A 154 3.97 -6.49 -5.37
C SER A 154 4.31 -7.25 -6.66
N LYS A 155 3.35 -7.54 -7.56
CA LYS A 155 3.57 -8.37 -8.74
C LYS A 155 4.68 -7.84 -9.67
N HIS A 156 4.87 -6.53 -9.73
CA HIS A 156 5.91 -5.87 -10.54
C HIS A 156 7.15 -5.47 -9.71
N ILE A 157 7.22 -5.90 -8.46
CA ILE A 157 8.31 -5.59 -7.53
C ILE A 157 8.99 -6.92 -7.17
N GLN A 158 10.32 -6.95 -7.11
CA GLN A 158 11.08 -8.15 -6.71
C GLN A 158 11.04 -8.38 -5.19
N LEU A 159 9.82 -8.42 -4.64
CA LEU A 159 9.54 -8.58 -3.22
C LEU A 159 9.18 -10.04 -2.91
N ARG A 160 9.55 -10.50 -1.71
CA ARG A 160 9.29 -11.87 -1.26
C ARG A 160 8.50 -11.83 0.03
N VAL A 161 7.34 -12.48 0.00
CA VAL A 161 6.40 -12.57 1.12
C VAL A 161 6.40 -14.00 1.64
N MET A 162 6.62 -14.17 2.94
CA MET A 162 6.48 -15.45 3.63
C MET A 162 5.24 -15.43 4.52
N VAL A 163 4.52 -16.55 4.58
CA VAL A 163 3.46 -16.79 5.55
C VAL A 163 3.87 -17.88 6.52
N THR A 164 3.73 -17.62 7.82
CA THR A 164 3.97 -18.62 8.86
C THR A 164 2.90 -18.56 9.94
N THR A 165 2.31 -19.70 10.27
CA THR A 165 1.18 -19.76 11.21
C THR A 165 1.24 -21.01 12.09
N GLY A 166 0.43 -21.07 13.15
CA GLY A 166 0.27 -22.32 13.91
C GLY A 166 -0.18 -23.45 12.99
N GLY A 167 0.40 -24.65 13.13
CA GLY A 167 0.02 -25.82 12.32
C GLY A 167 0.73 -25.97 10.97
N THR A 168 1.61 -25.03 10.57
CA THR A 168 2.61 -25.28 9.50
C THR A 168 3.81 -26.07 10.03
N SER A 169 4.51 -26.78 9.14
CA SER A 169 5.74 -27.49 9.51
C SER A 169 6.85 -26.49 9.86
N LEU A 170 7.42 -26.59 11.06
CA LEU A 170 8.55 -25.75 11.45
C LEU A 170 9.74 -25.96 10.49
N ARG A 171 9.93 -27.17 9.97
CA ARG A 171 11.00 -27.46 8.99
C ARG A 171 10.80 -26.70 7.68
N GLU A 172 9.55 -26.57 7.21
CA GLU A 172 9.24 -25.80 6.01
C GLU A 172 9.49 -24.31 6.24
N ASP A 173 9.12 -23.78 7.41
CA ASP A 173 9.37 -22.39 7.77
C ASP A 173 10.89 -22.11 7.84
N ILE A 174 11.67 -23.02 8.43
CA ILE A 174 13.14 -22.94 8.45
C ILE A 174 13.70 -22.91 7.04
N SER A 175 13.26 -23.84 6.17
CA SER A 175 13.71 -23.90 4.78
C SER A 175 13.41 -22.59 4.03
N ARG A 176 12.20 -22.04 4.19
CA ARG A 176 11.82 -20.76 3.58
C ARG A 176 12.64 -19.57 4.10
N LEU A 177 13.05 -19.60 5.37
CA LEU A 177 13.89 -18.57 5.98
C LEU A 177 15.37 -18.69 5.57
N GLN A 178 15.78 -19.76 4.87
CA GLN A 178 17.10 -19.83 4.23
C GLN A 178 17.16 -18.97 2.97
N ASP A 179 16.03 -18.79 2.30
CA ASP A 179 15.86 -17.80 1.24
C ASP A 179 15.61 -16.40 1.82
N VAL A 180 15.82 -15.35 1.02
CA VAL A 180 15.53 -13.99 1.51
C VAL A 180 14.02 -13.75 1.54
N VAL A 181 13.57 -13.15 2.64
CA VAL A 181 12.18 -12.81 2.90
C VAL A 181 12.14 -11.35 3.29
N HIS A 182 11.29 -10.56 2.62
CA HIS A 182 11.15 -9.13 2.87
C HIS A 182 9.97 -8.83 3.80
N ILE A 183 8.85 -9.53 3.61
CA ILE A 183 7.64 -9.42 4.44
C ILE A 183 7.34 -10.77 5.08
N VAL A 184 7.10 -10.77 6.38
CA VAL A 184 6.54 -11.93 7.09
C VAL A 184 5.10 -11.63 7.51
N ILE A 185 4.17 -12.48 7.10
CA ILE A 185 2.78 -12.43 7.54
C ILE A 185 2.55 -13.60 8.47
N ALA A 186 2.15 -13.34 9.71
CA ALA A 186 2.14 -14.37 10.73
C ALA A 186 1.07 -14.23 11.80
N THR A 187 0.72 -15.37 12.40
CA THR A 187 0.01 -15.39 13.67
C THR A 187 0.97 -15.09 14.82
N PRO A 188 0.60 -14.28 15.84
CA PRO A 188 1.52 -13.82 16.88
C PRO A 188 2.32 -14.94 17.56
N GLY A 189 1.65 -16.02 17.98
CA GLY A 189 2.32 -17.12 18.68
C GLY A 189 3.40 -17.83 17.84
N ARG A 190 3.16 -18.02 16.53
CA ARG A 190 4.14 -18.65 15.64
C ARG A 190 5.33 -17.75 15.37
N LEU A 191 5.09 -16.46 15.12
CA LEU A 191 6.19 -15.52 14.89
C LEU A 191 7.10 -15.45 16.12
N LEU A 192 6.50 -15.36 17.31
CA LEU A 192 7.23 -15.34 18.57
C LEU A 192 8.11 -16.59 18.75
N ASP A 193 7.59 -17.78 18.40
CA ASP A 193 8.36 -19.03 18.43
C ASP A 193 9.59 -18.99 17.50
N LEU A 194 9.43 -18.50 16.27
CA LEU A 194 10.52 -18.38 15.30
C LEU A 194 11.58 -17.36 15.73
N VAL A 195 11.16 -16.22 16.30
CA VAL A 195 12.06 -15.19 16.79
C VAL A 195 12.83 -15.69 18.03
N ASN A 196 12.14 -16.32 18.99
CA ASN A 196 12.77 -16.86 20.20
C ASN A 196 13.78 -17.98 19.91
N LYS A 197 13.54 -18.77 18.85
CA LYS A 197 14.49 -19.78 18.35
C LYS A 197 15.61 -19.19 17.48
N ASN A 198 15.64 -17.87 17.31
CA ASN A 198 16.58 -17.15 16.46
C ASN A 198 16.57 -17.62 14.98
N LEU A 199 15.41 -18.08 14.52
CA LEU A 199 15.19 -18.54 13.14
C LEU A 199 14.76 -17.37 12.23
N ALA A 200 13.90 -16.48 12.74
CA ALA A 200 13.47 -15.27 12.04
C ALA A 200 14.20 -14.05 12.62
N LYS A 201 15.12 -13.47 11.84
CA LYS A 201 15.87 -12.26 12.21
C LYS A 201 15.08 -11.01 11.83
N VAL A 202 14.56 -10.32 12.83
CA VAL A 202 13.65 -9.16 12.67
C VAL A 202 14.32 -7.83 12.97
N ASP A 203 15.65 -7.80 13.11
CA ASP A 203 16.43 -6.60 13.50
C ASP A 203 16.32 -5.44 12.49
N SER A 204 16.00 -5.74 11.24
CA SER A 204 15.80 -4.77 10.17
C SER A 204 14.33 -4.41 9.93
N CYS A 205 13.41 -4.86 10.78
CA CYS A 205 11.99 -4.59 10.66
C CYS A 205 11.72 -3.12 11.01
N ARG A 206 11.19 -2.35 10.05
CA ARG A 206 10.89 -0.92 10.20
C ARG A 206 9.40 -0.60 10.16
N VAL A 207 8.58 -1.56 9.74
CA VAL A 207 7.14 -1.38 9.55
C VAL A 207 6.43 -2.61 10.12
N MET A 208 5.43 -2.38 10.98
CA MET A 208 4.64 -3.43 11.62
C MET A 208 3.15 -3.07 11.57
#